data_AF-A0A7C7PA23-F1
#
_entry.id   AF-A0A7C7PA23-F1
#
_cell.length_a   1.000
_cell.length_b   1.000
_cell.length_c   1.000
_cell.angle_alpha   90.00
_cell.angle_beta   90.00
_cell.angle_gamma   90.00
#
_symmetry.space_group_name_H-M   'P 1'
#
loop_
_entity.id
_entity.type
_entity.pdbx_description
1 polymer ?
#
loop_
_entity_poly.entity_id
_entity_poly.type
_entity_poly.pdbx_seq_one_letter_code
_entity_poly.pdbx_strand_id
1 'polypeptide(L)'
;MNVNRLATATILALVCFLLFIYPDPQGILYTVLRYITFGLLIVILYQFSTSDPDTIEPITKISNPNITPSSREIDVQEDIHDQYEQLLKMVFNMVMAINENYKAAFFMLDGSGNHLTIQSSTKDGFKETIPTENEVIQTILLQEEAVLFQQSDVRDHWNGLFLEKSWRGSECVLGARVLYKNAPVGCILVQADHFSTIQERDQSLMTSLGRFVSLS
;
A
#
# COMPACT_ATOMS: atom_id res chain seq x y z
N MET A 1 -11.01 11.94 4.29
CA MET A 1 -11.61 13.00 3.45
C MET A 1 -12.18 14.06 4.38
N ASN A 2 -11.59 15.25 4.42
CA ASN A 2 -11.87 16.25 5.46
C ASN A 2 -13.34 16.68 5.43
N VAL A 3 -14.07 16.55 6.54
CA VAL A 3 -15.53 16.81 6.63
C VAL A 3 -15.86 18.23 6.18
N ASN A 4 -14.93 19.16 6.38
CA ASN A 4 -15.05 20.56 5.95
C ASN A 4 -15.05 20.72 4.43
N ARG A 5 -14.35 19.84 3.68
CA ARG A 5 -14.32 19.84 2.20
C ARG A 5 -15.60 19.24 1.60
N LEU A 6 -16.13 18.18 2.22
CA LEU A 6 -17.41 17.61 1.81
C LEU A 6 -18.55 18.61 2.10
N ALA A 7 -18.53 19.25 3.27
CA ALA A 7 -19.54 20.21 3.68
C ALA A 7 -19.55 21.46 2.77
N THR A 8 -18.38 22.01 2.41
CA THR A 8 -18.31 23.15 1.48
C THR A 8 -18.79 22.78 0.07
N ALA A 9 -18.40 21.61 -0.45
CA ALA A 9 -18.89 21.15 -1.74
C ALA A 9 -20.41 20.91 -1.74
N THR A 10 -20.95 20.34 -0.66
CA THR A 10 -22.39 20.07 -0.53
C THR A 10 -23.20 21.35 -0.42
N ILE A 11 -22.74 22.34 0.37
CA ILE A 11 -23.40 23.64 0.50
C ILE A 11 -23.38 24.39 -0.84
N LEU A 12 -22.25 24.38 -1.56
CA LEU A 12 -22.13 25.05 -2.85
C LEU A 12 -23.02 24.39 -3.92
N ALA A 13 -23.09 23.06 -3.94
CA ALA A 13 -23.96 22.32 -4.86
C ALA A 13 -25.45 22.63 -4.59
N LEU A 14 -25.85 22.74 -3.32
CA LEU A 14 -27.23 23.04 -2.93
C LEU A 14 -27.62 24.49 -3.27
N VAL A 15 -26.69 25.45 -3.12
CA VAL A 15 -26.88 26.84 -3.56
C VAL A 15 -26.98 26.94 -5.09
N CYS A 16 -26.15 26.20 -5.83
CA CYS A 16 -26.25 26.13 -7.29
C CYS A 16 -27.58 25.52 -7.74
N PHE A 17 -28.04 24.47 -7.06
CA PHE A 17 -29.33 23.83 -7.34
C PHE A 17 -30.49 24.81 -7.13
N LEU A 18 -30.51 25.56 -6.02
CA LEU A 18 -31.52 26.58 -5.76
C LEU A 18 -31.53 27.71 -6.80
N LEU A 19 -30.36 28.09 -7.33
CA LEU A 19 -30.26 29.14 -8.35
C LEU A 19 -30.63 28.67 -9.76
N PHE A 20 -30.53 27.37 -10.06
CA PHE A 20 -30.81 26.80 -11.39
C PHE A 20 -32.20 26.15 -11.51
N ILE A 21 -32.79 25.65 -10.42
CA ILE A 21 -34.10 24.97 -10.41
C ILE A 21 -35.28 25.92 -10.08
N TYR A 22 -35.05 27.06 -9.43
CA TYR A 22 -36.12 28.02 -9.09
C TYR A 22 -36.50 28.87 -10.33
N PRO A 23 -37.81 29.17 -10.59
CA PRO A 23 -38.22 29.61 -11.92
C PRO A 23 -37.78 31.05 -12.21
N ASP A 24 -36.88 31.13 -13.19
CA ASP A 24 -36.52 32.22 -14.11
C ASP A 24 -36.77 33.67 -13.64
N PRO A 25 -35.90 34.26 -12.80
CA PRO A 25 -35.80 35.71 -12.72
C PRO A 25 -35.17 36.25 -14.01
N GLN A 26 -36.00 36.73 -14.93
CA GLN A 26 -35.55 37.32 -16.19
C GLN A 26 -34.78 38.62 -15.94
N GLY A 27 -33.55 38.68 -16.42
CA GLY A 27 -32.72 39.87 -16.37
C GLY A 27 -31.27 39.61 -16.76
N ILE A 28 -30.62 40.63 -17.33
CA ILE A 28 -29.21 40.59 -17.76
C ILE A 28 -28.29 40.27 -16.57
N LEU A 29 -28.60 40.81 -15.39
CA LEU A 29 -27.83 40.57 -14.16
C LEU A 29 -27.81 39.09 -13.75
N TYR A 30 -28.94 38.39 -13.84
CA TYR A 30 -29.04 36.97 -13.50
C TYR A 30 -28.30 36.09 -14.51
N THR A 31 -28.33 36.49 -15.78
CA THR A 31 -27.57 35.83 -16.85
C THR A 31 -26.07 35.92 -16.61
N VAL A 32 -25.57 37.10 -16.23
CA VAL A 32 -24.16 37.31 -15.88
C VAL A 32 -23.78 36.51 -14.64
N LEU A 33 -24.62 36.50 -13.61
CA LEU A 33 -24.37 35.77 -12.36
C LEU A 33 -24.24 34.26 -12.61
N ARG A 34 -25.03 33.70 -13.53
CA ARG A 34 -24.99 32.29 -13.93
C ARG A 34 -23.67 31.89 -14.58
N TYR A 35 -23.11 32.75 -15.43
CA TYR A 35 -21.80 32.51 -16.04
C TYR A 35 -20.67 32.58 -15.01
N ILE A 36 -20.75 33.49 -14.04
CA ILE A 36 -19.77 33.60 -12.94
C ILE A 36 -19.80 32.34 -12.08
N THR A 37 -20.98 31.83 -11.73
CA THR A 37 -21.11 30.60 -10.93
C THR A 37 -20.57 29.39 -11.68
N PHE A 38 -20.83 29.28 -12.98
CA PHE A 38 -20.29 28.21 -13.81
C PHE A 38 -18.75 28.27 -13.91
N GLY A 39 -18.18 29.46 -14.07
CA GLY A 39 -16.72 29.66 -14.06
C GLY A 39 -16.09 29.25 -12.73
N LEU A 40 -16.70 29.63 -11.59
CA LEU A 40 -16.23 29.25 -10.26
C LEU A 40 -16.25 27.72 -10.07
N LEU A 41 -17.30 27.05 -10.57
CA LEU A 41 -17.42 25.59 -10.51
C LEU A 41 -16.26 24.89 -11.24
N ILE A 42 -15.91 25.38 -12.44
CA ILE A 42 -14.78 24.82 -13.22
C ILE A 42 -13.46 25.03 -12.48
N VAL A 43 -13.22 26.21 -11.90
CA VAL A 43 -11.98 26.50 -11.15
C VAL A 43 -11.85 25.59 -9.93
N ILE A 44 -12.95 25.33 -9.21
CA ILE A 44 -12.96 24.43 -8.04
C ILE A 44 -12.70 22.99 -8.47
N LEU A 45 -13.31 22.51 -9.56
CA LEU A 45 -13.06 21.17 -10.10
C LEU A 45 -11.61 21.01 -10.56
N TYR A 46 -11.04 22.06 -11.17
CA TYR A 46 -9.64 22.07 -11.58
C TYR A 46 -8.68 22.01 -10.39
N GLN A 47 -8.93 22.79 -9.33
CA GLN A 47 -8.18 22.72 -8.07
C GLN A 47 -8.31 21.35 -7.42
N PHE A 48 -9.49 20.73 -7.45
CA PHE A 48 -9.69 19.39 -6.89
C PHE A 48 -8.98 18.31 -7.70
N SER A 49 -8.89 18.46 -9.03
CA SER A 49 -8.23 17.51 -9.93
C SER A 49 -6.71 17.67 -9.98
N THR A 50 -6.17 18.84 -9.65
CA THR A 50 -4.73 19.16 -9.72
C THR A 50 -4.03 19.12 -8.35
N SER A 51 -4.79 18.96 -7.25
CA SER A 51 -4.19 18.75 -5.93
C SER A 51 -3.71 17.30 -5.82
N ASP A 52 -2.46 17.05 -6.18
CA ASP A 52 -1.74 15.83 -5.81
C ASP A 52 -1.69 15.66 -4.28
N PRO A 53 -1.62 14.42 -3.77
CA PRO A 53 -1.61 14.16 -2.33
C PRO A 53 -0.44 14.90 -1.67
N ASP A 54 -0.73 15.56 -0.55
CA ASP A 54 0.17 16.44 0.20
C ASP A 54 1.64 15.96 0.14
N THR A 55 2.47 16.71 -0.60
CA THR A 55 3.93 16.60 -0.51
C THR A 55 4.33 16.88 0.94
N ILE A 56 4.75 15.85 1.66
CA ILE A 56 5.31 15.97 3.00
C ILE A 56 6.64 16.73 2.87
N GLU A 57 6.64 18.01 3.23
CA GLU A 57 7.87 18.74 3.52
C GLU A 57 8.53 18.11 4.76
N PRO A 58 9.86 17.87 4.75
CA PRO A 58 10.54 17.31 5.90
C PRO A 58 10.61 18.37 7.00
N ILE A 59 9.81 18.20 8.06
CA ILE A 59 9.85 19.07 9.23
C ILE A 59 11.14 18.79 10.00
N THR A 60 12.03 19.78 9.99
CA THR A 60 13.25 19.87 10.80
C THR A 60 12.93 19.66 12.28
N LYS A 61 13.49 18.61 12.89
CA LYS A 61 13.40 18.37 14.34
C LYS A 61 14.06 19.52 15.11
N ILE A 62 13.25 20.31 15.83
CA ILE A 62 13.73 21.09 16.98
C ILE A 62 13.10 20.50 18.22
N SER A 63 13.91 19.75 18.97
CA SER A 63 13.55 19.27 20.30
C SER A 63 13.55 20.43 21.29
N ASN A 64 12.45 20.64 22.01
CA ASN A 64 12.50 21.19 23.36
C ASN A 64 11.28 20.69 24.16
N PRO A 65 11.47 20.09 25.37
CA PRO A 65 10.38 19.55 26.14
C PRO A 65 9.81 20.64 27.05
N ASN A 66 8.48 20.77 26.99
CA ASN A 66 7.55 21.22 28.03
C ASN A 66 6.50 22.14 27.41
N ILE A 67 5.25 21.68 27.45
CA ILE A 67 3.99 22.38 27.70
C ILE A 67 2.89 21.57 26.99
N THR A 68 2.11 20.82 27.76
CA THR A 68 0.77 20.37 27.35
C THR A 68 -0.17 21.58 27.37
N PRO A 69 -1.00 21.74 26.33
CA PRO A 69 -2.41 21.49 26.55
C PRO A 69 -3.08 20.77 25.36
N SER A 70 -3.81 19.70 25.69
CA SER A 70 -5.02 19.21 25.00
C SER A 70 -5.32 19.77 23.60
N SER A 71 -4.81 19.11 22.58
CA SER A 71 -5.61 18.74 21.40
C SER A 71 -5.57 17.22 21.33
N ARG A 72 -6.71 16.54 21.51
CA ARG A 72 -6.89 15.22 20.88
C ARG A 72 -7.03 15.49 19.38
N GLU A 73 -5.91 15.81 18.73
CA GLU A 73 -5.70 15.27 17.41
C GLU A 73 -5.70 13.77 17.66
N ILE A 74 -6.83 13.12 17.36
CA ILE A 74 -6.84 11.67 17.28
C ILE A 74 -5.78 11.39 16.21
N ASP A 75 -4.67 10.83 16.65
CA ASP A 75 -3.60 10.39 15.78
C ASP A 75 -4.12 9.16 15.02
N VAL A 76 -5.02 9.42 14.07
CA VAL A 76 -5.67 8.40 13.23
C VAL A 76 -4.60 7.73 12.36
N GLN A 77 -3.47 8.40 12.11
CA GLN A 77 -2.42 7.88 11.24
C GLN A 77 -1.49 6.90 11.97
N GLU A 78 -1.10 7.19 13.21
CA GLU A 78 -0.39 6.28 14.11
C GLU A 78 -1.28 5.06 14.43
N ASP A 79 -2.57 5.26 14.70
CA ASP A 79 -3.50 4.14 14.95
C ASP A 79 -3.66 3.22 13.73
N ILE A 80 -3.77 3.76 12.51
CA ILE A 80 -3.84 2.94 11.29
C ILE A 80 -2.52 2.23 10.99
N HIS A 81 -1.38 2.91 11.17
CA HIS A 81 -0.07 2.31 10.97
C HIS A 81 0.18 1.17 11.97
N ASP A 82 -0.13 1.39 13.25
CA ASP A 82 -0.02 0.38 14.30
C ASP A 82 -0.91 -0.82 14.05
N GLN A 83 -2.15 -0.60 13.58
CA GLN A 83 -3.07 -1.68 13.20
C GLN A 83 -2.52 -2.50 12.03
N TYR A 84 -1.88 -1.85 11.06
CA TYR A 84 -1.24 -2.53 9.93
C TYR A 84 -0.02 -3.34 10.36
N GLU A 85 0.86 -2.79 11.19
CA GLU A 85 1.99 -3.52 11.76
C GLU A 85 1.54 -4.74 12.59
N GLN A 86 0.46 -4.61 13.35
CA GLN A 86 -0.15 -5.73 14.06
C GLN A 86 -0.67 -6.81 13.12
N LEU A 87 -1.30 -6.43 12.00
CA LEU A 87 -1.74 -7.36 10.97
C LEU A 87 -0.55 -8.15 10.39
N LEU A 88 0.52 -7.46 10.00
CA LEU A 88 1.74 -8.10 9.49
C LEU A 88 2.35 -9.04 10.53
N LYS A 89 2.41 -8.62 11.79
CA LYS A 89 2.90 -9.45 12.89
C LYS A 89 2.06 -10.72 13.07
N MET A 90 0.74 -10.63 12.96
CA MET A 90 -0.14 -11.80 13.01
C MET A 90 0.15 -12.75 11.85
N VAL A 91 0.33 -12.22 10.64
CA VAL A 91 0.68 -13.01 9.45
C VAL A 91 2.01 -13.73 9.64
N PHE A 92 3.03 -13.03 10.13
CA PHE A 92 4.32 -13.64 10.42
C PHE A 92 4.24 -14.70 11.51
N ASN A 93 3.46 -14.48 12.57
CA ASN A 93 3.23 -15.50 13.59
C ASN A 93 2.56 -16.75 12.99
N MET A 94 1.62 -16.59 12.05
CA MET A 94 1.00 -17.71 11.35
C MET A 94 2.01 -18.45 10.46
N VAL A 95 2.87 -17.74 9.73
CA VAL A 95 3.94 -18.37 8.92
C VAL A 95 4.92 -19.15 9.81
N MET A 96 5.36 -18.56 10.93
CA MET A 96 6.26 -19.24 11.86
C MET A 96 5.60 -20.41 12.58
N ALA A 97 4.27 -20.39 12.76
CA ALA A 97 3.52 -21.52 13.31
C ALA A 97 3.44 -22.71 12.34
N ILE A 98 3.56 -22.47 11.02
CA ILE A 98 3.70 -23.55 10.03
C ILE A 98 5.08 -24.21 10.17
N ASN A 99 6.14 -23.39 10.22
CA ASN A 99 7.50 -23.85 10.45
C ASN A 99 8.36 -22.72 11.04
N GLU A 100 8.92 -22.95 12.23
CA GLU A 100 9.73 -21.97 12.96
C GLU A 100 11.05 -21.59 12.24
N ASN A 101 11.50 -22.45 11.31
CA ASN A 101 12.70 -22.22 10.53
C ASN A 101 12.47 -21.30 9.34
N TYR A 102 11.21 -21.04 8.96
CA TYR A 102 10.90 -20.11 7.88
C TYR A 102 11.39 -18.70 8.22
N LYS A 103 11.88 -18.01 7.18
CA LYS A 103 12.15 -16.58 7.21
C LYS A 103 11.14 -15.90 6.31
N ALA A 104 10.24 -15.12 6.89
CA ALA A 104 9.23 -14.36 6.16
C ALA A 104 9.60 -12.87 6.09
N ALA A 105 9.27 -12.25 4.97
CA ALA A 105 9.34 -10.81 4.76
C ALA A 105 8.15 -10.32 3.93
N PHE A 106 7.74 -9.08 4.20
CA PHE A 106 6.66 -8.41 3.50
C PHE A 106 7.23 -7.28 2.66
N PHE A 107 6.88 -7.26 1.38
CA PHE A 107 7.40 -6.31 0.39
C PHE A 107 6.26 -5.56 -0.28
N MET A 108 6.44 -4.26 -0.49
CA MET A 108 5.50 -3.39 -1.21
C MET A 108 6.20 -2.66 -2.33
N LEU A 109 5.50 -2.42 -3.43
CA LEU A 109 5.96 -1.54 -4.49
C LEU A 109 6.20 -0.13 -3.94
N ASP A 110 7.32 0.45 -4.34
CA ASP A 110 7.64 1.84 -4.06
C ASP A 110 6.75 2.79 -4.89
N GLY A 111 6.83 4.09 -4.61
CA GLY A 111 6.06 5.09 -5.35
C GLY A 111 6.40 5.18 -6.85
N SER A 112 7.53 4.59 -7.28
CA SER A 112 7.94 4.54 -8.69
C SER A 112 7.41 3.30 -9.42
N GLY A 113 7.08 2.23 -8.70
CA GLY A 113 6.67 0.93 -9.23
C GLY A 113 7.84 0.06 -9.72
N ASN A 114 9.07 0.56 -9.70
CA ASN A 114 10.24 -0.13 -10.24
C ASN A 114 10.93 -1.04 -9.21
N HIS A 115 10.66 -0.80 -7.93
CA HIS A 115 11.26 -1.56 -6.84
C HIS A 115 10.21 -1.97 -5.82
N LEU A 116 10.41 -3.13 -5.21
CA LEU A 116 9.75 -3.50 -3.99
C LEU A 116 10.67 -3.19 -2.81
N THR A 117 10.11 -2.56 -1.79
CA THR A 117 10.79 -2.22 -0.54
C THR A 117 10.23 -3.06 0.59
N ILE A 118 11.12 -3.59 1.42
CA ILE A 118 10.74 -4.35 2.60
C ILE A 118 9.99 -3.44 3.57
N GLN A 119 8.83 -3.89 4.06
CA GLN A 119 8.07 -3.18 5.09
C GLN A 119 8.36 -3.79 6.45
N SER A 120 8.41 -5.12 6.52
CA SER A 120 8.66 -5.84 7.77
C SER A 120 9.24 -7.22 7.47
N SER A 121 9.97 -7.79 8.43
CA SER A 121 10.54 -9.13 8.31
C SER A 121 10.65 -9.83 9.66
N THR A 122 10.62 -11.16 9.62
CA THR A 122 10.79 -12.01 10.81
C THR A 122 12.25 -12.17 11.24
N LYS A 123 13.16 -12.20 10.27
CA LYS A 123 14.59 -12.42 10.44
C LYS A 123 15.34 -11.67 9.33
N ASP A 124 16.55 -11.25 9.63
CA ASP A 124 17.45 -10.67 8.64
C ASP A 124 17.82 -11.69 7.56
N GLY A 125 18.16 -11.19 6.37
CA GLY A 125 18.64 -12.02 5.26
C GLY A 125 18.03 -11.65 3.91
N PHE A 126 16.91 -10.94 3.91
CA PHE A 126 16.33 -10.34 2.71
C PHE A 126 17.02 -9.01 2.37
N LYS A 127 17.07 -8.66 1.09
CA LYS A 127 17.46 -7.32 0.67
C LYS A 127 16.38 -6.31 1.00
N GLU A 128 16.79 -5.09 1.33
CA GLU A 128 15.86 -3.98 1.61
C GLU A 128 15.03 -3.59 0.38
N THR A 129 15.63 -3.66 -0.80
CA THR A 129 14.99 -3.35 -2.08
C THR A 129 15.24 -4.44 -3.10
N ILE A 130 14.20 -4.75 -3.88
CA ILE A 130 14.22 -5.77 -4.93
C ILE A 130 13.67 -5.14 -6.22
N PRO A 131 14.40 -5.19 -7.35
CA PRO A 131 13.89 -4.70 -8.63
C PRO A 131 12.67 -5.49 -9.10
N THR A 132 11.65 -4.80 -9.61
CA THR A 132 10.45 -5.44 -10.19
C THR A 132 10.80 -6.24 -11.45
N GLU A 133 11.95 -6.00 -12.07
CA GLU A 133 12.49 -6.78 -13.20
C GLU A 133 12.98 -8.18 -12.80
N ASN A 134 13.09 -8.47 -11.51
CA ASN A 134 13.47 -9.80 -11.04
C ASN A 134 12.38 -10.82 -11.41
N GLU A 135 12.72 -11.85 -12.19
CA GLU A 135 11.77 -12.82 -12.72
C GLU A 135 10.95 -13.54 -11.64
N VAL A 136 11.56 -13.79 -10.47
CA VAL A 136 10.87 -14.40 -9.31
C VAL A 136 9.73 -13.47 -8.86
N ILE A 137 10.01 -12.18 -8.71
CA ILE A 137 9.02 -11.19 -8.30
C ILE A 137 7.95 -11.01 -9.36
N GLN A 138 8.31 -10.87 -10.63
CA GLN A 138 7.34 -10.75 -11.72
C GLN A 138 6.35 -11.90 -11.72
N THR A 139 6.86 -13.12 -11.59
CA THR A 139 6.04 -14.31 -11.58
C THR A 139 5.10 -14.32 -10.37
N ILE A 140 5.58 -13.98 -9.18
CA ILE A 140 4.75 -13.91 -7.96
C ILE A 140 3.62 -12.89 -8.12
N LEU A 141 3.92 -11.69 -8.64
CA LEU A 141 2.92 -10.62 -8.78
C LEU A 141 1.83 -10.96 -9.81
N LEU A 142 2.17 -11.74 -10.84
CA LEU A 142 1.23 -12.15 -11.90
C LEU A 142 0.35 -13.33 -11.48
N GLN A 143 0.87 -14.27 -10.68
CA GLN A 143 0.16 -15.50 -10.32
C GLN A 143 -0.87 -15.28 -9.21
N GLU A 144 -2.02 -15.95 -9.32
CA GLU A 144 -3.10 -15.87 -8.31
C GLU A 144 -2.78 -16.66 -7.03
N GLU A 145 -2.07 -17.76 -7.20
CA GLU A 145 -1.66 -18.66 -6.13
C GLU A 145 -0.20 -18.40 -5.76
N ALA A 146 0.17 -18.77 -4.53
CA ALA A 146 1.55 -18.68 -4.10
C ALA A 146 2.42 -19.57 -4.98
N VAL A 147 3.64 -19.13 -5.29
CA VAL A 147 4.56 -19.84 -6.19
C VAL A 147 5.85 -20.19 -5.47
N LEU A 148 6.29 -21.44 -5.63
CA LEU A 148 7.53 -21.95 -5.07
C LEU A 148 8.65 -21.88 -6.12
N PHE A 149 9.78 -21.29 -5.74
CA PHE A 149 11.00 -21.28 -6.54
C PHE A 149 12.14 -21.94 -5.76
N GLN A 150 12.87 -22.85 -6.42
CA GLN A 150 14.11 -23.41 -5.87
C GLN A 150 15.29 -22.57 -6.32
N GLN A 151 16.29 -22.44 -5.46
CA GLN A 151 17.51 -21.67 -5.74
C GLN A 151 18.21 -22.15 -7.02
N SER A 152 18.20 -23.47 -7.27
CA SER A 152 18.77 -24.09 -8.47
C SER A 152 18.16 -23.57 -9.77
N ASP A 153 16.88 -23.21 -9.74
CA ASP A 153 16.10 -22.91 -10.94
C ASP A 153 16.18 -21.42 -11.32
N VAL A 154 16.38 -20.56 -10.32
CA VAL A 154 16.40 -19.08 -10.47
C VAL A 154 17.69 -18.46 -9.92
N ARG A 155 18.81 -19.17 -10.06
CA ARG A 155 20.12 -18.80 -9.45
C ARG A 155 20.55 -17.36 -9.74
N ASP A 156 20.35 -16.88 -10.96
CA ASP A 156 20.76 -15.54 -11.39
C ASP A 156 19.96 -14.42 -10.71
N HIS A 157 18.71 -14.73 -10.31
CA HIS A 157 17.80 -13.79 -9.67
C HIS A 157 17.85 -13.88 -8.13
N TRP A 158 18.39 -14.98 -7.60
CA TRP A 158 18.43 -15.26 -6.17
C TRP A 158 19.19 -14.22 -5.36
N ASN A 159 20.35 -13.80 -5.85
CA ASN A 159 21.16 -12.75 -5.22
C ASN A 159 20.48 -11.38 -5.27
N GLY A 160 19.40 -11.22 -6.06
CA GLY A 160 18.55 -10.03 -6.06
C GLY A 160 17.56 -9.99 -4.89
N LEU A 161 17.32 -11.12 -4.22
CA LEU A 161 16.33 -11.27 -3.14
C LEU A 161 16.97 -11.26 -1.76
N PHE A 162 18.18 -11.83 -1.64
CA PHE A 162 18.82 -12.13 -0.36
C PHE A 162 20.22 -11.50 -0.23
N LEU A 163 20.64 -11.26 1.02
CA LEU A 163 21.96 -10.70 1.37
C LEU A 163 23.07 -11.75 1.43
N GLU A 164 22.72 -12.99 1.75
CA GLU A 164 23.68 -14.09 1.90
C GLU A 164 24.29 -14.49 0.54
N LYS A 165 25.56 -14.91 0.56
CA LYS A 165 26.34 -15.15 -0.66
C LYS A 165 26.73 -16.62 -0.86
N SER A 166 26.46 -17.49 0.12
CA SER A 166 26.80 -18.92 0.07
C SER A 166 25.54 -19.78 0.09
N TRP A 167 25.09 -20.19 -1.10
CA TRP A 167 23.90 -21.01 -1.30
C TRP A 167 24.27 -22.46 -1.64
N ARG A 168 23.61 -23.43 -1.02
CA ARG A 168 23.81 -24.86 -1.25
C ARG A 168 23.04 -25.38 -2.47
N GLY A 169 22.02 -24.62 -2.91
CA GLY A 169 21.16 -24.93 -4.04
C GLY A 169 19.86 -25.63 -3.66
N SER A 170 19.71 -26.07 -2.41
CA SER A 170 18.47 -26.68 -1.89
C SER A 170 17.46 -25.67 -1.37
N GLU A 171 17.92 -24.43 -1.15
CA GLU A 171 17.11 -23.35 -0.60
C GLU A 171 15.96 -23.02 -1.56
N CYS A 172 14.86 -22.52 -1.00
CA CYS A 172 13.67 -22.20 -1.78
C CYS A 172 12.93 -21.00 -1.18
N VAL A 173 12.15 -20.33 -2.04
CA VAL A 173 11.31 -19.21 -1.67
C VAL A 173 9.90 -19.45 -2.16
N LEU A 174 8.94 -19.28 -1.26
CA LEU A 174 7.51 -19.32 -1.53
C LEU A 174 6.99 -17.89 -1.48
N GLY A 175 6.40 -17.42 -2.58
CA GLY A 175 5.91 -16.06 -2.70
C GLY A 175 4.41 -16.01 -2.93
N ALA A 176 3.70 -15.12 -2.24
CA ALA A 176 2.28 -14.86 -2.46
C ALA A 176 2.06 -13.37 -2.72
N ARG A 177 1.32 -13.02 -3.78
CA ARG A 177 1.01 -11.61 -4.08
C ARG A 177 0.03 -10.99 -3.08
N VAL A 178 0.11 -9.68 -2.98
CA VAL A 178 -0.80 -8.83 -2.19
C VAL A 178 -1.45 -7.82 -3.13
N LEU A 179 -2.77 -7.70 -3.03
CA LEU A 179 -3.59 -6.88 -3.89
C LEU A 179 -4.17 -5.68 -3.13
N TYR A 180 -4.31 -4.56 -3.83
CA TYR A 180 -5.13 -3.42 -3.43
C TYR A 180 -6.04 -3.05 -4.60
N LYS A 181 -7.36 -3.05 -4.41
CA LYS A 181 -8.36 -2.81 -5.47
C LYS A 181 -8.09 -3.64 -6.72
N ASN A 182 -7.80 -4.94 -6.53
CA ASN A 182 -7.42 -5.91 -7.57
C ASN A 182 -6.12 -5.62 -8.35
N ALA A 183 -5.32 -4.62 -7.95
CA ALA A 183 -3.98 -4.41 -8.51
C ALA A 183 -2.90 -5.00 -7.59
N PRO A 184 -1.86 -5.67 -8.11
CA PRO A 184 -0.75 -6.15 -7.30
C PRO A 184 0.05 -4.96 -6.77
N VAL A 185 0.17 -4.88 -5.44
CA VAL A 185 0.88 -3.80 -4.74
C VAL A 185 2.09 -4.29 -3.96
N GLY A 186 2.26 -5.61 -3.84
CA GLY A 186 3.33 -6.20 -3.07
C GLY A 186 3.27 -7.73 -3.03
N CYS A 187 4.10 -8.32 -2.19
CA CYS A 187 4.13 -9.76 -1.95
C CYS A 187 4.65 -10.12 -0.56
N ILE A 188 4.22 -11.27 -0.06
CA ILE A 188 4.84 -11.96 1.07
C ILE A 188 5.83 -12.96 0.51
N LEU A 189 7.07 -12.94 0.99
CA LEU A 189 8.10 -13.93 0.66
C LEU A 189 8.42 -14.77 1.89
N VAL A 190 8.52 -16.08 1.71
CA VAL A 190 8.93 -17.04 2.75
C VAL A 190 10.10 -17.85 2.23
N GLN A 191 11.27 -17.69 2.82
CA GLN A 191 12.45 -18.48 2.53
C GLN A 191 12.55 -19.67 3.49
N ALA A 192 12.93 -20.82 2.92
CA ALA A 192 13.26 -22.02 3.66
C ALA A 192 14.59 -22.61 3.16
N ASP A 193 15.32 -23.26 4.06
CA ASP A 193 16.67 -23.77 3.77
C ASP A 193 16.66 -25.00 2.84
N HIS A 194 15.53 -25.71 2.77
CA HIS A 194 15.38 -26.86 1.90
C HIS A 194 13.95 -26.97 1.36
N PHE A 195 13.79 -27.15 0.04
CA PHE A 195 12.48 -27.31 -0.61
C PHE A 195 11.61 -28.45 -0.04
N SER A 196 12.21 -29.50 0.53
CA SER A 196 11.49 -30.62 1.13
C SER A 196 10.73 -30.23 2.40
N THR A 197 11.05 -29.07 2.98
CA THR A 197 10.34 -28.55 4.16
C THR A 197 9.00 -27.92 3.79
N ILE A 198 8.81 -27.52 2.53
CA ILE A 198 7.58 -26.89 2.05
C ILE A 198 6.62 -27.98 1.57
N GLN A 199 5.42 -27.99 2.13
CA GLN A 199 4.34 -28.88 1.71
C GLN A 199 3.38 -28.16 0.76
N GLU A 200 2.64 -28.91 -0.06
CA GLU A 200 1.59 -28.36 -0.93
C GLU A 200 0.53 -27.56 -0.14
N ARG A 201 0.22 -28.01 1.09
CA ARG A 201 -0.66 -27.28 2.02
C ARG A 201 -0.12 -25.87 2.33
N ASP A 202 1.19 -25.71 2.44
CA ASP A 202 1.82 -24.44 2.80
C ASP A 202 1.62 -23.40 1.68
N GLN A 203 1.60 -23.86 0.41
CA GLN A 203 1.30 -23.02 -0.74
C GLN A 203 -0.14 -22.48 -0.70
N SER A 204 -1.11 -23.32 -0.37
CA SER A 204 -2.51 -22.91 -0.21
C SER A 204 -2.72 -21.97 0.99
N LEU A 205 -2.05 -22.25 2.11
CA LEU A 205 -2.06 -21.36 3.28
C LEU A 205 -1.43 -20.02 2.95
N MET A 206 -0.28 -20.00 2.26
CA MET A 206 0.36 -18.75 1.86
C MET A 206 -0.49 -17.93 0.90
N THR A 207 -1.17 -18.59 -0.05
CA THR A 207 -2.14 -17.92 -0.92
C THR A 207 -3.25 -17.25 -0.11
N SER A 208 -3.77 -17.96 0.90
CA SER A 208 -4.82 -17.45 1.78
C SER A 208 -4.33 -16.28 2.64
N LEU A 209 -3.10 -16.34 3.14
CA LEU A 209 -2.46 -15.25 3.88
C LEU A 209 -2.25 -14.01 3.01
N GLY A 210 -1.79 -14.17 1.76
CA GLY A 210 -1.68 -13.08 0.78
C GLY A 210 -3.01 -12.41 0.51
N ARG A 211 -4.10 -13.19 0.38
CA ARG A 211 -5.47 -12.66 0.25
C ARG A 211 -5.95 -11.96 1.52
N PHE A 212 -5.60 -12.47 2.70
CA PHE A 212 -6.01 -11.89 3.98
C PHE A 212 -5.45 -10.48 4.21
N VAL A 213 -4.21 -10.23 3.78
CA VAL A 213 -3.60 -8.89 3.84
C VAL A 213 -3.95 -8.01 2.63
N SER A 214 -4.59 -8.59 1.62
CA SER A 214 -5.04 -7.84 0.45
C SER A 214 -6.31 -7.06 0.79
N LEU A 215 -6.40 -5.84 0.27
CA LEU A 215 -7.62 -5.04 0.34
C LEU A 215 -8.24 -5.00 -1.07
N SER A 216 -9.00 -6.04 -1.39
CA SER A 216 -9.75 -6.17 -2.65
C SER A 216 -10.90 -5.17 -2.75
#